data_AF-A0A200R0H3-F1
#
_entry.id   AF-A0A200R0H3-F1
#
_cell.length_a   1.000
_cell.length_b   1.000
_cell.length_c   1.000
_cell.angle_alpha   90.00
_cell.angle_beta   90.00
_cell.angle_gamma   90.00
#
_symmetry.space_group_name_H-M   'P 1'
#
loop_
_entity.id
_entity.type
_entity.pdbx_description
1 polymer ?
#
loop_
_entity_poly.entity_id
_entity_poly.type
_entity_poly.pdbx_seq_one_letter_code
_entity_poly.pdbx_strand_id
1 'polypeptide(L)'
;MATISPPNMTEGLRPLSIIGSYNYHLSTNRRNFTSLFPGLATGISYERLWSTISYGRVLNLSPISKNLIFQQGRNVFNGKGVAVISPKISSPSSSSTLGLLDAYDDEYGGIIVDPERLPSSANAFASILRASLSNWKLKGKKGVWLKILQEQADLVPIAIKEGFNYHHAEPGYIMLTYWIPDHEPCMLPNGPTHQIGVGGFVINENREVLVVKEKLCPCQCSGVWKLPTGFINKSEEIFSGAIREVKEETGYKMLLNSADSQLVDIIVVTRHVHKVAFEQSDLFFVCMLKPLSFEITIDEKEIQAAKWIHLDEFLGQSFYEEDHMSKRAIDICIATYENLYSGFTGHQLTSKFDGKLSYLYYNDLQKF
;
A
#
# COMPACT_ATOMS: atom_id res chain seq x y z
N MET A 1 -9.54 -42.70 57.63
CA MET A 1 -9.07 -41.63 58.53
C MET A 1 -7.68 -41.22 58.04
N ALA A 2 -7.32 -39.96 57.89
CA ALA A 2 -8.14 -38.74 57.94
C ALA A 2 -7.63 -37.73 56.90
N THR A 3 -8.51 -36.85 56.42
CA THR A 3 -8.21 -35.80 55.44
C THR A 3 -7.64 -34.54 56.12
N ILE A 4 -6.83 -33.77 55.40
CA ILE A 4 -6.42 -32.41 55.76
C ILE A 4 -6.92 -31.46 54.68
N SER A 5 -7.65 -30.42 55.09
CA SER A 5 -8.24 -29.42 54.19
C SER A 5 -7.37 -28.15 54.11
N PRO A 6 -7.32 -27.46 52.97
CA PRO A 6 -6.65 -26.15 52.86
C PRO A 6 -7.55 -25.01 53.37
N PRO A 7 -6.98 -23.93 53.94
CA PRO A 7 -7.71 -22.69 54.21
C PRO A 7 -7.70 -21.75 52.99
N ASN A 8 -8.82 -21.07 52.75
CA ASN A 8 -8.89 -19.93 51.83
C ASN A 8 -8.35 -18.66 52.51
N MET A 9 -7.67 -17.79 51.76
CA MET A 9 -7.69 -16.34 52.02
C MET A 9 -7.86 -15.56 50.71
N THR A 10 -8.66 -14.50 50.78
CA THR A 10 -8.97 -13.59 49.67
C THR A 10 -8.27 -12.26 49.88
N GLU A 11 -7.60 -11.73 48.86
CA GLU A 11 -7.30 -10.29 48.81
C GLU A 11 -7.29 -9.77 47.38
N GLY A 12 -7.62 -8.48 47.20
CA GLY A 12 -8.05 -7.93 45.91
C GLY A 12 -6.96 -7.16 45.16
N LEU A 13 -6.91 -7.35 43.84
CA LEU A 13 -6.03 -6.59 42.94
C LEU A 13 -6.77 -5.37 42.35
N ARG A 14 -6.16 -4.19 42.47
CA ARG A 14 -6.57 -2.97 41.76
C ARG A 14 -5.83 -2.88 40.42
N PRO A 15 -6.48 -2.53 39.29
CA PRO A 15 -5.78 -2.24 38.05
C PRO A 15 -5.02 -0.91 38.15
N LEU A 16 -3.73 -0.92 37.82
CA LEU A 16 -2.90 0.29 37.71
C LEU A 16 -2.96 0.84 36.28
N SER A 17 -3.56 2.02 36.13
CA SER A 17 -3.53 2.78 34.88
C SER A 17 -2.21 3.56 34.73
N ILE A 18 -1.35 3.15 33.80
CA ILE A 18 -0.13 3.91 33.45
C ILE A 18 -0.43 4.80 32.24
N ILE A 19 -0.54 6.11 32.49
CA ILE A 19 -0.57 7.14 31.45
C ILE A 19 0.86 7.61 31.20
N GLY A 20 1.37 7.46 29.98
CA GLY A 20 2.74 7.82 29.61
C GLY A 20 2.79 8.77 28.41
N SER A 21 2.65 10.07 28.65
CA SER A 21 2.76 11.11 27.63
C SER A 21 4.20 11.62 27.49
N TYR A 22 4.83 11.36 26.33
CA TYR A 22 6.18 11.82 26.01
C TYR A 22 6.15 13.02 25.06
N ASN A 23 6.36 14.23 25.60
CA ASN A 23 6.53 15.45 24.82
C ASN A 23 7.98 15.56 24.31
N TYR A 24 8.17 15.63 22.98
CA TYR A 24 9.47 15.93 22.38
C TYR A 24 9.52 17.36 21.86
N HIS A 25 10.19 18.25 22.60
CA HIS A 25 10.58 19.57 22.11
C HIS A 25 11.79 19.45 21.16
N LEU A 26 11.58 19.75 19.87
CA LEU A 26 12.68 19.94 18.92
C LEU A 26 12.98 21.44 18.77
N SER A 27 14.10 21.89 19.35
CA SER A 27 14.62 23.24 19.14
C SER A 27 15.40 23.32 17.84
N THR A 28 14.90 24.07 16.86
CA THR A 28 15.60 24.33 15.61
C THR A 28 16.61 25.46 15.80
N ASN A 29 17.89 25.20 15.48
CA ASN A 29 18.92 26.24 15.53
C ASN A 29 19.89 26.08 14.35
N ARG A 30 19.62 26.78 13.24
CA ARG A 30 20.51 26.85 12.08
C ARG A 30 21.74 27.69 12.44
N ARG A 31 22.94 27.18 12.18
CA ARG A 31 24.12 28.02 11.88
C ARG A 31 24.84 27.49 10.66
N ASN A 32 25.16 28.40 9.75
CA ASN A 32 25.91 28.10 8.53
C ASN A 32 27.40 27.97 8.88
N PHE A 33 28.12 27.09 8.19
CA PHE A 33 29.53 27.27 7.91
C PHE A 33 29.83 26.78 6.50
N THR A 34 30.71 27.49 5.79
CA THR A 34 31.16 27.17 4.44
C THR A 34 32.69 27.28 4.36
N SER A 35 33.25 26.62 3.34
CA SER A 35 34.63 26.72 2.81
C SER A 35 35.75 25.82 3.40
N LEU A 36 36.64 25.39 2.49
CA LEU A 36 38.00 24.83 2.67
C LEU A 36 38.10 23.47 3.42
N PHE A 37 38.32 22.31 2.78
CA PHE A 37 39.43 21.93 1.87
C PHE A 37 39.05 20.71 0.98
N PRO A 38 39.77 20.42 -0.13
CA PRO A 38 39.56 19.21 -0.93
C PRO A 38 40.42 18.02 -0.43
N GLY A 39 39.81 16.85 -0.25
CA GLY A 39 40.46 15.61 0.15
C GLY A 39 39.50 14.41 0.08
N LEU A 40 40.03 13.19 0.02
CA LEU A 40 39.21 11.98 -0.14
C LEU A 40 38.32 11.73 1.09
N ALA A 41 37.03 11.50 0.85
CA ALA A 41 36.10 10.93 1.80
C ALA A 41 35.24 9.86 1.11
N THR A 42 35.72 8.62 1.10
CA THR A 42 34.92 7.44 0.71
C THR A 42 33.87 7.20 1.79
N GLY A 43 32.63 7.63 1.54
CA GLY A 43 31.55 7.58 2.53
C GLY A 43 30.19 7.94 1.95
N ILE A 44 29.64 7.06 1.10
CA ILE A 44 28.26 7.15 0.59
C ILE A 44 27.52 5.87 1.01
N SER A 45 26.30 6.01 1.53
CA SER A 45 25.56 4.94 2.24
C SER A 45 25.23 3.72 1.36
N TYR A 46 25.33 2.53 1.96
CA TYR A 46 24.96 1.24 1.38
C TYR A 46 23.43 1.04 1.20
N GLU A 47 22.59 1.91 1.78
CA GLU A 47 21.14 1.69 1.89
C GLU A 47 20.36 1.69 0.55
N ARG A 48 20.99 2.05 -0.57
CA ARG A 48 20.29 2.13 -1.88
C ARG A 48 20.11 0.80 -2.62
N LEU A 49 20.92 -0.22 -2.33
CA LEU A 49 21.06 -1.43 -3.16
C LEU A 49 19.72 -2.14 -3.46
N TRP A 50 18.84 -2.22 -2.47
CA TRP A 50 17.56 -2.91 -2.60
C TRP A 50 16.41 -2.04 -3.11
N SER A 51 16.51 -0.71 -3.01
CA SER A 51 15.49 0.21 -3.56
C SER A 51 15.28 0.02 -5.07
N THR A 52 16.32 -0.42 -5.76
CA THR A 52 16.37 -0.61 -7.22
C THR A 52 16.17 -2.04 -7.69
N ILE A 53 15.95 -2.98 -6.79
CA ILE A 53 15.54 -4.36 -7.14
C ILE A 53 14.03 -4.42 -7.45
N SER A 54 13.25 -3.44 -6.97
CA SER A 54 11.78 -3.42 -7.07
C SER A 54 11.19 -2.47 -8.14
N TYR A 55 12.00 -1.68 -8.87
CA TYR A 55 11.49 -0.61 -9.75
C TYR A 55 10.89 -1.09 -11.11
N GLY A 56 10.29 -2.28 -11.15
CA GLY A 56 9.68 -2.92 -12.33
C GLY A 56 8.32 -2.35 -12.78
N ARG A 57 8.11 -1.03 -12.75
CA ARG A 57 7.00 -0.35 -13.47
C ARG A 57 7.13 1.17 -13.51
N VAL A 58 7.31 1.73 -14.71
CA VAL A 58 6.93 3.11 -15.05
C VAL A 58 5.96 3.07 -16.22
N LEU A 59 4.67 3.22 -15.94
CA LEU A 59 3.61 3.19 -16.95
C LEU A 59 3.60 4.50 -17.77
N ASN A 60 4.30 4.50 -18.89
CA ASN A 60 4.20 5.56 -19.91
C ASN A 60 2.83 5.53 -20.60
N LEU A 61 1.84 6.21 -20.02
CA LEU A 61 0.56 6.49 -20.66
C LEU A 61 0.71 7.60 -21.70
N SER A 62 0.83 7.23 -22.98
CA SER A 62 0.82 8.17 -24.09
C SER A 62 -0.61 8.69 -24.35
N PRO A 63 -0.81 10.02 -24.50
CA PRO A 63 -2.15 10.57 -24.70
C PRO A 63 -2.64 10.32 -26.14
N ILE A 64 -3.78 9.65 -26.28
CA ILE A 64 -4.44 9.44 -27.58
C ILE A 64 -5.06 10.75 -28.05
N SER A 65 -4.39 11.44 -28.98
CA SER A 65 -4.85 12.70 -29.58
C SER A 65 -6.03 12.50 -30.53
N LYS A 66 -7.26 12.66 -30.02
CA LYS A 66 -8.46 12.73 -30.86
C LYS A 66 -8.58 14.13 -31.50
N ASN A 67 -8.16 14.24 -32.76
CA ASN A 67 -8.47 15.40 -33.59
C ASN A 67 -10.00 15.52 -33.77
N LEU A 68 -10.58 16.63 -33.32
CA LEU A 68 -11.97 17.00 -33.57
C LEU A 68 -12.03 18.22 -34.47
N ILE A 69 -12.68 18.08 -35.62
CA ILE A 69 -12.64 19.03 -36.72
C ILE A 69 -13.61 20.19 -36.46
N PHE A 70 -13.10 21.42 -36.53
CA PHE A 70 -13.93 22.63 -36.53
C PHE A 70 -14.73 22.73 -37.85
N GLN A 71 -16.04 22.91 -37.77
CA GLN A 71 -16.84 23.47 -38.86
C GLN A 71 -17.73 24.61 -38.34
N GLN A 72 -17.87 25.66 -39.14
CA GLN A 72 -18.67 26.85 -38.82
C GLN A 72 -20.08 26.73 -39.42
N GLY A 73 -21.11 27.25 -38.74
CA GLY A 73 -22.50 27.20 -39.20
C GLY A 73 -23.28 28.50 -39.02
N ARG A 74 -23.98 28.90 -40.09
CA ARG A 74 -24.93 30.03 -40.25
C ARG A 74 -25.91 29.62 -41.38
N ASN A 75 -27.15 30.08 -41.51
CA ASN A 75 -27.99 31.07 -40.81
C ASN A 75 -29.48 30.61 -40.99
N VAL A 76 -30.59 31.25 -40.62
CA VAL A 76 -30.93 32.63 -40.19
C VAL A 76 -32.21 32.62 -39.30
N PHE A 77 -32.71 33.78 -38.87
CA PHE A 77 -34.03 34.00 -38.24
C PHE A 77 -35.24 33.29 -38.90
N ASN A 78 -36.23 32.87 -38.10
CA ASN A 78 -37.53 33.58 -38.01
C ASN A 78 -38.29 33.20 -36.72
N GLY A 79 -39.35 33.94 -36.33
CA GLY A 79 -40.07 33.67 -35.07
C GLY A 79 -41.52 34.19 -35.02
N LYS A 80 -42.24 33.87 -33.93
CA LYS A 80 -43.55 34.46 -33.50
C LYS A 80 -44.05 33.82 -32.19
N GLY A 81 -44.91 34.53 -31.46
CA GLY A 81 -45.86 33.95 -30.50
C GLY A 81 -45.54 34.10 -29.02
N VAL A 82 -46.35 34.89 -28.30
CA VAL A 82 -46.40 34.93 -26.82
C VAL A 82 -47.61 34.14 -26.35
N ALA A 83 -47.45 33.30 -25.33
CA ALA A 83 -48.55 32.75 -24.55
C ALA A 83 -48.10 32.51 -23.10
N VAL A 84 -48.59 33.33 -22.16
CA VAL A 84 -48.42 33.09 -20.72
C VAL A 84 -49.63 32.31 -20.23
N ILE A 85 -49.42 31.05 -19.81
CA ILE A 85 -50.46 30.22 -19.19
C ILE A 85 -49.87 29.59 -17.92
N SER A 86 -50.24 30.15 -16.77
CA SER A 86 -50.00 29.51 -15.47
C SER A 86 -51.15 28.57 -15.14
N PRO A 87 -50.85 27.32 -14.73
CA PRO A 87 -51.69 26.71 -13.70
C PRO A 87 -50.92 25.90 -12.65
N LYS A 88 -51.46 25.94 -11.43
CA LYS A 88 -51.29 24.98 -10.33
C LYS A 88 -49.88 24.80 -9.77
N ILE A 89 -49.65 25.50 -8.66
CA ILE A 89 -48.83 25.02 -7.55
C ILE A 89 -49.33 23.63 -7.14
N SER A 90 -48.53 22.60 -7.36
CA SER A 90 -48.61 21.32 -6.65
C SER A 90 -47.28 21.11 -5.97
N SER A 91 -47.24 21.24 -4.64
CA SER A 91 -46.02 21.21 -3.84
C SER A 91 -45.32 19.85 -3.95
N PRO A 92 -44.10 19.77 -4.51
CA PRO A 92 -43.24 18.61 -4.29
C PRO A 92 -42.84 18.62 -2.81
N SER A 93 -43.01 17.51 -2.11
CA SER A 93 -42.46 17.31 -0.76
C SER A 93 -40.95 17.01 -0.84
N SER A 94 -40.19 17.90 -1.48
CA SER A 94 -38.73 17.84 -1.50
C SER A 94 -38.22 18.25 -0.12
N SER A 95 -37.68 17.28 0.62
CA SER A 95 -36.94 17.55 1.87
C SER A 95 -35.62 18.24 1.54
N SER A 96 -35.65 19.56 1.30
CA SER A 96 -34.47 20.42 1.17
C SER A 96 -33.86 20.70 2.55
N THR A 97 -33.46 19.62 3.23
CA THR A 97 -32.98 19.59 4.62
C THR A 97 -31.57 20.17 4.77
N LEU A 98 -31.54 21.51 4.79
CA LEU A 98 -30.38 22.40 4.94
C LEU A 98 -29.39 22.41 3.76
N GLY A 99 -28.73 23.56 3.56
CA GLY A 99 -27.65 23.73 2.59
C GLY A 99 -26.32 23.19 3.10
N LEU A 100 -26.26 21.88 3.32
CA LEU A 100 -25.09 21.12 3.77
C LEU A 100 -24.68 20.09 2.71
N LEU A 101 -23.50 19.49 2.83
CA LEU A 101 -23.07 18.38 2.00
C LEU A 101 -23.77 17.09 2.45
N ASP A 102 -24.25 16.31 1.49
CA ASP A 102 -24.69 14.94 1.74
C ASP A 102 -23.49 14.09 2.18
N ALA A 103 -23.63 13.45 3.34
CA ALA A 103 -22.57 12.72 4.01
C ALA A 103 -23.16 11.70 5.00
N TYR A 104 -22.34 10.71 5.38
CA TYR A 104 -22.68 9.69 6.36
C TYR A 104 -21.67 9.66 7.51
N ASP A 105 -22.10 9.14 8.66
CA ASP A 105 -21.27 9.00 9.85
C ASP A 105 -20.36 7.78 9.74
N ASP A 106 -19.13 7.86 10.27
CA ASP A 106 -18.27 6.70 10.50
C ASP A 106 -18.36 6.19 11.96
N GLU A 107 -17.84 4.98 12.20
CA GLU A 107 -17.88 4.29 13.49
C GLU A 107 -17.12 5.02 14.62
N TYR A 108 -16.27 6.00 14.29
CA TYR A 108 -15.38 6.71 15.20
C TYR A 108 -15.81 8.16 15.43
N GLY A 109 -17.00 8.54 14.95
CA GLY A 109 -17.56 9.90 15.11
C GLY A 109 -17.01 10.91 14.10
N GLY A 110 -16.38 10.45 13.03
CA GLY A 110 -16.12 11.24 11.84
C GLY A 110 -17.29 11.26 10.85
N ILE A 111 -16.99 11.76 9.66
CA ILE A 111 -17.92 12.04 8.56
C ILE A 111 -17.27 11.61 7.25
N ILE A 112 -18.01 10.96 6.35
CA ILE A 112 -17.59 10.65 4.99
C ILE A 112 -18.59 11.31 4.02
N VAL A 113 -18.07 12.18 3.14
CA VAL A 113 -18.88 12.95 2.18
C VAL A 113 -19.21 12.11 0.94
N ASP A 114 -20.43 12.22 0.41
CA ASP A 114 -20.85 11.57 -0.83
C ASP A 114 -20.22 12.28 -2.06
N PRO A 115 -19.31 11.62 -2.81
CA PRO A 115 -18.64 12.22 -3.97
C PRO A 115 -19.60 12.48 -5.13
N GLU A 116 -20.69 11.71 -5.26
CA GLU A 116 -21.63 11.81 -6.40
C GLU A 116 -22.56 13.03 -6.27
N ARG A 117 -22.51 13.73 -5.13
CA ARG A 117 -23.42 14.83 -4.79
C ARG A 117 -22.72 16.16 -4.48
N LEU A 118 -21.43 16.25 -4.77
CA LEU A 118 -20.68 17.50 -4.58
C LEU A 118 -21.24 18.62 -5.49
N PRO A 119 -21.50 19.83 -4.95
CA PRO A 119 -21.93 20.98 -5.75
C PRO A 119 -20.93 21.31 -6.87
N SER A 120 -21.39 21.28 -8.11
CA SER A 120 -20.57 21.52 -9.32
C SER A 120 -20.08 22.97 -9.49
N SER A 121 -20.61 23.92 -8.72
CA SER A 121 -20.16 25.31 -8.72
C SER A 121 -19.19 25.55 -7.57
N ALA A 122 -17.98 26.01 -7.88
CA ALA A 122 -16.93 26.36 -6.93
C ALA A 122 -17.41 27.20 -5.73
N ASN A 123 -18.22 28.25 -6.01
CA ASN A 123 -18.75 29.14 -4.96
C ASN A 123 -19.83 28.46 -4.11
N ALA A 124 -20.64 27.57 -4.70
CA ALA A 124 -21.62 26.79 -3.97
C ALA A 124 -20.93 25.76 -3.06
N PHE A 125 -19.95 25.03 -3.60
CA PHE A 125 -19.15 24.07 -2.84
C PHE A 125 -18.45 24.73 -1.65
N ALA A 126 -17.75 25.86 -1.85
CA ALA A 126 -17.09 26.59 -0.77
C ALA A 126 -18.07 27.01 0.36
N SER A 127 -19.24 27.53 -0.01
CA SER A 127 -20.25 27.98 0.95
C SER A 127 -20.85 26.81 1.74
N ILE A 128 -21.25 25.75 1.03
CA ILE A 128 -21.89 24.56 1.59
C ILE A 128 -20.89 23.75 2.43
N LEU A 129 -19.61 23.67 2.04
CA LEU A 129 -18.55 23.03 2.82
C LEU A 129 -18.33 23.74 4.17
N ARG A 130 -18.23 25.08 4.19
CA ARG A 130 -18.12 25.85 5.45
C ARG A 130 -19.32 25.66 6.37
N ALA A 131 -20.53 25.68 5.81
CA ALA A 131 -21.75 25.43 6.57
C ALA A 131 -21.75 24.00 7.17
N SER A 132 -21.28 23.02 6.40
CA SER A 132 -21.15 21.62 6.81
C SER A 132 -20.14 21.42 7.93
N LEU A 133 -18.91 21.93 7.76
CA LEU A 133 -17.86 21.92 8.80
C LEU A 133 -18.36 22.57 10.10
N SER A 134 -19.04 23.71 10.01
CA SER A 134 -19.60 24.42 11.18
C SER A 134 -20.67 23.59 11.89
N ASN A 135 -21.60 22.98 11.15
CA ASN A 135 -22.62 22.08 11.69
C ASN A 135 -22.00 20.80 12.30
N TRP A 136 -20.99 20.22 11.67
CA TRP A 136 -20.30 19.02 12.17
C TRP A 136 -19.51 19.32 13.46
N LYS A 137 -18.89 20.51 13.56
CA LYS A 137 -18.24 21.01 14.78
C LYS A 137 -19.22 21.19 15.94
N LEU A 138 -20.39 21.77 15.69
CA LEU A 138 -21.47 21.87 16.67
C LEU A 138 -22.03 20.50 17.09
N LYS A 139 -21.94 19.48 16.22
CA LYS A 139 -22.32 18.09 16.51
C LYS A 139 -21.19 17.26 17.14
N GLY A 140 -20.05 17.86 17.48
CA GLY A 140 -18.91 17.17 18.11
C GLY A 140 -18.22 16.14 17.21
N LYS A 141 -18.38 16.24 15.89
CA LYS A 141 -17.73 15.35 14.92
C LYS A 141 -16.23 15.62 14.83
N LYS A 142 -15.46 14.59 14.50
CA LYS A 142 -13.99 14.62 14.53
C LYS A 142 -13.33 14.72 13.15
N GLY A 143 -13.15 13.58 12.49
CA GLY A 143 -12.59 13.52 11.14
C GLY A 143 -13.62 13.82 10.05
N VAL A 144 -13.17 14.37 8.93
CA VAL A 144 -13.97 14.47 7.70
C VAL A 144 -13.17 13.91 6.54
N TRP A 145 -13.73 12.91 5.87
CA TRP A 145 -13.21 12.30 4.65
C TRP A 145 -13.93 12.88 3.43
N LEU A 146 -13.16 13.44 2.51
CA LEU A 146 -13.68 14.09 1.30
C LEU A 146 -12.99 13.48 0.08
N LYS A 147 -13.71 12.56 -0.58
CA LYS A 147 -13.33 12.03 -1.89
C LYS A 147 -13.75 13.03 -2.97
N ILE A 148 -12.82 13.42 -3.82
CA ILE A 148 -13.08 14.26 -5.01
C ILE A 148 -12.68 13.45 -6.25
N LEU A 149 -13.61 13.27 -7.19
CA LEU A 149 -13.38 12.54 -8.43
C LEU A 149 -12.51 13.36 -9.40
N GLN A 150 -11.89 12.69 -10.38
CA GLN A 150 -11.00 13.33 -11.35
C GLN A 150 -11.74 14.39 -12.20
N GLU A 151 -13.02 14.18 -12.49
CA GLU A 151 -13.93 15.10 -13.18
C GLU A 151 -14.30 16.33 -12.32
N GLN A 152 -14.01 16.28 -11.02
CA GLN A 152 -14.32 17.30 -10.02
C GLN A 152 -13.06 18.02 -9.52
N ALA A 153 -11.91 17.86 -10.19
CA ALA A 153 -10.60 18.32 -9.71
C ALA A 153 -10.54 19.83 -9.35
N ASP A 154 -11.35 20.67 -9.99
CA ASP A 154 -11.48 22.11 -9.67
C ASP A 154 -11.94 22.39 -8.22
N LEU A 155 -12.55 21.41 -7.54
CA LEU A 155 -12.95 21.50 -6.13
C LEU A 155 -11.79 21.29 -5.15
N VAL A 156 -10.70 20.62 -5.57
CA VAL A 156 -9.51 20.36 -4.74
C VAL A 156 -8.89 21.66 -4.19
N PRO A 157 -8.52 22.68 -5.00
CA PRO A 157 -7.96 23.93 -4.49
C PRO A 157 -8.94 24.80 -3.69
N ILE A 158 -10.20 24.38 -3.54
CA ILE A 158 -11.20 24.98 -2.67
C ILE A 158 -11.17 24.27 -1.32
N ALA A 159 -11.25 22.94 -1.29
CA ALA A 159 -11.16 22.15 -0.07
C ALA A 159 -9.86 22.43 0.71
N ILE A 160 -8.71 22.51 0.03
CA ILE A 160 -7.42 22.85 0.65
C ILE A 160 -7.45 24.27 1.29
N LYS A 161 -8.19 25.23 0.72
CA LYS A 161 -8.34 26.59 1.31
C LYS A 161 -9.23 26.61 2.55
N GLU A 162 -10.18 25.68 2.66
CA GLU A 162 -10.96 25.45 3.88
C GLU A 162 -10.19 24.59 4.91
N GLY A 163 -8.92 24.26 4.65
CA GLY A 163 -8.00 23.59 5.58
C GLY A 163 -7.89 22.07 5.43
N PHE A 164 -8.48 21.46 4.39
CA PHE A 164 -8.25 20.04 4.11
C PHE A 164 -6.79 19.77 3.72
N ASN A 165 -6.33 18.56 4.00
CA ASN A 165 -5.01 18.06 3.61
C ASN A 165 -5.14 16.84 2.70
N TYR A 166 -4.09 16.55 1.93
CA TYR A 166 -4.01 15.34 1.10
C TYR A 166 -3.80 14.10 1.99
N HIS A 167 -4.53 13.02 1.73
CA HIS A 167 -4.35 11.74 2.41
C HIS A 167 -3.82 10.65 1.46
N HIS A 168 -4.49 10.41 0.33
CA HIS A 168 -3.96 9.59 -0.78
C HIS A 168 -4.61 9.96 -2.11
N ALA A 169 -4.05 9.48 -3.22
CA ALA A 169 -4.64 9.60 -4.55
C ALA A 169 -4.57 8.26 -5.29
N GLU A 170 -5.50 8.05 -6.22
CA GLU A 170 -5.68 6.82 -7.00
C GLU A 170 -6.12 7.21 -8.42
N PRO A 171 -6.03 6.32 -9.42
CA PRO A 171 -6.66 6.55 -10.72
C PRO A 171 -8.13 6.91 -10.57
N GLY A 172 -8.52 8.09 -11.07
CA GLY A 172 -9.90 8.60 -11.01
C GLY A 172 -10.32 9.37 -9.75
N TYR A 173 -9.52 9.46 -8.68
CA TYR A 173 -9.89 10.29 -7.52
C TYR A 173 -8.73 10.70 -6.58
N ILE A 174 -8.97 11.72 -5.77
CA ILE A 174 -8.14 12.08 -4.61
C ILE A 174 -8.95 12.02 -3.31
N MET A 175 -8.31 11.55 -2.23
CA MET A 175 -8.87 11.55 -0.88
C MET A 175 -8.22 12.68 -0.07
N LEU A 176 -9.08 13.57 0.44
CA LEU A 176 -8.71 14.66 1.33
C LEU A 176 -9.25 14.40 2.74
N THR A 177 -8.54 14.89 3.76
CA THR A 177 -8.94 14.79 5.16
C THR A 177 -8.94 16.14 5.87
N TYR A 178 -9.84 16.29 6.84
CA TYR A 178 -9.89 17.44 7.76
C TYR A 178 -10.15 16.95 9.18
N TRP A 179 -9.57 17.64 10.18
CA TRP A 179 -9.76 17.35 11.60
C TRP A 179 -10.42 18.57 12.26
N ILE A 180 -11.64 18.38 12.76
CA ILE A 180 -12.48 19.46 13.31
C ILE A 180 -12.02 19.97 14.71
N PRO A 181 -11.53 19.12 15.63
CA PRO A 181 -11.09 19.57 16.97
C PRO A 181 -9.73 20.31 16.95
N ASP A 182 -9.73 21.63 17.13
CA ASP A 182 -8.49 22.44 17.17
C ASP A 182 -7.64 22.22 18.45
N HIS A 183 -8.16 21.44 19.40
CA HIS A 183 -7.58 21.24 20.75
C HIS A 183 -7.16 19.79 21.02
N GLU A 184 -7.44 18.87 20.10
CA GLU A 184 -7.00 17.47 20.19
C GLU A 184 -5.99 17.19 19.06
N PRO A 185 -4.97 16.33 19.27
CA PRO A 185 -4.14 15.85 18.17
C PRO A 185 -5.00 15.14 17.12
N CYS A 186 -4.62 15.27 15.84
CA CYS A 186 -5.31 14.54 14.78
C CYS A 186 -5.13 13.03 14.98
N MET A 187 -6.25 12.30 15.11
CA MET A 187 -6.25 10.84 15.26
C MET A 187 -6.67 10.11 13.97
N LEU A 188 -6.77 10.82 12.84
CA LEU A 188 -6.90 10.16 11.54
C LEU A 188 -5.59 9.42 11.21
N PRO A 189 -5.67 8.22 10.60
CA PRO A 189 -4.47 7.56 10.09
C PRO A 189 -3.84 8.42 8.98
N ASN A 190 -2.53 8.25 8.80
CA ASN A 190 -1.85 8.76 7.62
C ASN A 190 -2.17 7.88 6.39
N GLY A 191 -1.94 8.41 5.19
CA GLY A 191 -1.98 7.64 3.96
C GLY A 191 -0.93 6.51 3.90
N PRO A 192 -0.92 5.70 2.82
CA PRO A 192 -0.02 4.55 2.69
C PRO A 192 1.44 4.88 2.98
N THR A 193 1.99 4.25 4.02
CA THR A 193 3.34 4.50 4.56
C THR A 193 4.40 3.51 4.08
N HIS A 194 3.98 2.35 3.55
CA HIS A 194 4.86 1.25 3.16
C HIS A 194 4.57 0.83 1.71
N GLN A 195 5.64 0.49 1.00
CA GLN A 195 5.58 -0.36 -0.19
C GLN A 195 5.78 -1.82 0.24
N ILE A 196 5.21 -2.76 -0.52
CA ILE A 196 5.31 -4.20 -0.22
C ILE A 196 5.92 -4.91 -1.41
N GLY A 197 7.19 -5.31 -1.27
CA GLY A 197 7.91 -6.11 -2.23
C GLY A 197 7.83 -7.61 -1.92
N VAL A 198 8.01 -8.43 -2.94
CA VAL A 198 8.10 -9.90 -2.81
C VAL A 198 9.23 -10.46 -3.65
N GLY A 199 9.82 -11.56 -3.17
CA GLY A 199 10.76 -12.38 -3.92
C GLY A 199 10.40 -13.86 -3.86
N GLY A 200 10.51 -14.56 -4.99
CA GLY A 200 10.29 -16.00 -5.08
C GLY A 200 11.59 -16.78 -4.98
N PHE A 201 11.80 -17.54 -3.90
CA PHE A 201 12.89 -18.51 -3.81
C PHE A 201 12.37 -19.87 -4.31
N VAL A 202 12.68 -20.20 -5.57
CA VAL A 202 12.34 -21.47 -6.20
C VAL A 202 13.59 -22.33 -6.29
N ILE A 203 13.57 -23.52 -5.69
CA ILE A 203 14.70 -24.47 -5.68
C ILE A 203 14.22 -25.87 -6.09
N ASN A 204 15.03 -26.58 -6.88
CA ASN A 204 14.74 -27.93 -7.34
C ASN A 204 15.50 -29.02 -6.56
N GLU A 205 15.18 -30.28 -6.86
CA GLU A 205 15.74 -31.45 -6.18
C GLU A 205 17.26 -31.64 -6.42
N ASN A 206 17.83 -30.99 -7.44
CA ASN A 206 19.27 -30.95 -7.72
C ASN A 206 20.01 -29.87 -6.90
N ARG A 207 19.33 -29.16 -5.98
CA ARG A 207 19.80 -27.93 -5.31
C ARG A 207 20.15 -26.81 -6.31
N GLU A 208 19.43 -26.71 -7.43
CA GLU A 208 19.51 -25.56 -8.33
C GLU A 208 18.39 -24.56 -8.02
N VAL A 209 18.73 -23.27 -7.98
CA VAL A 209 17.82 -22.15 -7.73
C VAL A 209 17.43 -21.51 -9.07
N LEU A 210 16.15 -21.18 -9.24
CA LEU A 210 15.69 -20.38 -10.38
C LEU A 210 16.07 -18.92 -10.17
N VAL A 211 16.83 -18.36 -11.10
CA VAL A 211 17.32 -16.98 -11.01
C VAL A 211 17.24 -16.25 -12.34
N VAL A 212 17.16 -14.93 -12.21
CA VAL A 212 16.91 -13.96 -13.28
C VAL A 212 18.02 -12.93 -13.32
N LYS A 213 18.08 -12.21 -14.44
CA LYS A 213 19.00 -11.10 -14.66
C LYS A 213 18.28 -10.04 -15.49
N GLU A 214 18.11 -8.85 -14.95
CA GLU A 214 17.35 -7.76 -15.60
C GLU A 214 18.12 -7.12 -16.76
N LYS A 215 17.41 -6.61 -17.77
CA LYS A 215 17.99 -5.80 -18.85
C LYS A 215 18.42 -4.40 -18.38
N LEU A 216 17.77 -3.87 -17.34
CA LEU A 216 17.90 -2.47 -16.89
C LEU A 216 18.20 -2.35 -15.38
N CYS A 217 19.03 -3.24 -14.84
CA CYS A 217 19.54 -3.10 -13.48
C CYS A 217 20.56 -1.94 -13.39
N PRO A 218 20.54 -1.09 -12.34
CA PRO A 218 21.56 -0.06 -12.14
C PRO A 218 22.97 -0.62 -11.95
N CYS A 219 23.97 0.24 -12.09
CA CYS A 219 25.39 -0.13 -12.21
C CYS A 219 26.00 -0.97 -11.07
N GLN A 220 25.31 -1.13 -9.94
CA GLN A 220 25.78 -1.90 -8.77
C GLN A 220 25.30 -3.35 -8.76
N CYS A 221 24.21 -3.69 -9.47
CA CYS A 221 23.68 -5.04 -9.59
C CYS A 221 23.53 -5.49 -11.07
N SER A 222 23.83 -4.61 -12.03
CA SER A 222 24.05 -4.98 -13.43
C SER A 222 25.09 -6.10 -13.55
N GLY A 223 24.68 -7.24 -14.10
CA GLY A 223 25.52 -8.42 -14.24
C GLY A 223 25.17 -9.57 -13.29
N VAL A 224 24.56 -9.28 -12.13
CA VAL A 224 24.26 -10.25 -11.07
C VAL A 224 23.03 -11.11 -11.43
N TRP A 225 23.04 -12.38 -11.03
CA TRP A 225 21.85 -13.22 -10.99
C TRP A 225 21.14 -13.07 -9.65
N LYS A 226 19.86 -12.68 -9.65
CA LYS A 226 19.02 -12.51 -8.46
C LYS A 226 17.82 -13.47 -8.47
N LEU A 227 17.09 -13.55 -7.36
CA LEU A 227 15.75 -14.17 -7.34
C LEU A 227 14.76 -13.31 -8.17
N PRO A 228 13.71 -13.91 -8.75
CA PRO A 228 12.55 -13.15 -9.25
C PRO A 228 11.95 -12.30 -8.13
N THR A 229 11.65 -11.02 -8.42
CA THR A 229 11.27 -10.00 -7.44
C THR A 229 10.41 -8.89 -8.04
N GLY A 230 9.38 -8.45 -7.33
CA GLY A 230 8.56 -7.31 -7.72
C GLY A 230 7.69 -6.77 -6.58
N PHE A 231 6.59 -6.10 -6.91
CA PHE A 231 5.71 -5.41 -5.97
C PHE A 231 4.30 -6.04 -5.92
N ILE A 232 3.76 -6.16 -4.71
CA ILE A 232 2.36 -6.57 -4.50
C ILE A 232 1.39 -5.55 -5.09
N ASN A 233 0.50 -6.02 -5.97
CA ASN A 233 -0.58 -5.20 -6.50
C ASN A 233 -1.62 -4.89 -5.42
N LYS A 234 -2.41 -3.85 -5.66
CA LYS A 234 -3.52 -3.49 -4.78
C LYS A 234 -4.53 -4.65 -4.67
N SER A 235 -4.78 -5.10 -3.43
CA SER A 235 -5.64 -6.25 -3.11
C SER A 235 -5.12 -7.61 -3.61
N GLU A 236 -3.81 -7.77 -3.77
CA GLU A 236 -3.13 -9.05 -4.05
C GLU A 236 -2.54 -9.65 -2.76
N GLU A 237 -2.63 -10.98 -2.60
CA GLU A 237 -2.05 -11.71 -1.46
C GLU A 237 -0.53 -11.90 -1.63
N ILE A 238 0.23 -11.92 -0.53
CA ILE A 238 1.71 -11.93 -0.55
C ILE A 238 2.27 -13.11 -1.36
N PHE A 239 1.80 -14.33 -1.07
CA PHE A 239 2.21 -15.53 -1.81
C PHE A 239 1.76 -15.48 -3.29
N SER A 240 0.54 -15.00 -3.56
CA SER A 240 0.02 -14.91 -4.92
C SER A 240 0.79 -13.91 -5.79
N GLY A 241 1.23 -12.79 -5.21
CA GLY A 241 2.12 -11.85 -5.88
C GLY A 241 3.49 -12.48 -6.15
N ALA A 242 4.11 -13.15 -5.18
CA ALA A 242 5.40 -13.84 -5.39
C ALA A 242 5.33 -14.88 -6.52
N ILE A 243 4.23 -15.63 -6.60
CA ILE A 243 3.95 -16.59 -7.68
C ILE A 243 3.76 -15.87 -9.02
N ARG A 244 3.10 -14.71 -9.03
CA ARG A 244 2.94 -13.87 -10.23
C ARG A 244 4.28 -13.35 -10.72
N GLU A 245 5.13 -12.75 -9.87
CA GLU A 245 6.43 -12.21 -10.32
C GLU A 245 7.31 -13.30 -10.95
N VAL A 246 7.46 -14.46 -10.29
CA VAL A 246 8.18 -15.62 -10.84
C VAL A 246 7.62 -15.99 -12.23
N LYS A 247 6.30 -16.04 -12.37
CA LYS A 247 5.63 -16.41 -13.63
C LYS A 247 5.73 -15.33 -14.72
N GLU A 248 5.71 -14.05 -14.37
CA GLU A 248 5.82 -12.94 -15.32
C GLU A 248 7.26 -12.80 -15.82
N GLU A 249 8.26 -12.92 -14.93
CA GLU A 249 9.68 -12.84 -15.29
C GLU A 249 10.20 -14.05 -16.07
N THR A 250 9.75 -15.27 -15.70
CA THR A 250 10.32 -16.54 -16.22
C THR A 250 9.34 -17.39 -17.03
N GLY A 251 8.11 -16.90 -17.26
CA GLY A 251 7.04 -17.58 -18.04
C GLY A 251 6.47 -18.83 -17.38
N TYR A 252 6.87 -19.08 -16.13
CA TYR A 252 6.87 -20.39 -15.53
C TYR A 252 5.48 -20.83 -15.03
N LYS A 253 5.05 -22.03 -15.42
CA LYS A 253 3.78 -22.62 -14.96
C LYS A 253 3.94 -23.25 -13.57
N MET A 254 3.88 -22.42 -12.53
CA MET A 254 3.56 -22.93 -11.20
C MET A 254 2.06 -23.26 -11.15
N LEU A 255 1.71 -24.52 -10.87
CA LEU A 255 0.35 -24.90 -10.50
C LEU A 255 0.19 -24.79 -8.99
N LEU A 256 -0.50 -23.77 -8.53
CA LEU A 256 -1.40 -23.98 -7.39
C LEU A 256 -2.60 -24.77 -7.91
N ASN A 257 -2.53 -26.10 -7.83
CA ASN A 257 -3.74 -26.92 -7.78
C ASN A 257 -4.43 -26.57 -6.46
N SER A 258 -5.43 -25.69 -6.49
CA SER A 258 -6.16 -25.15 -5.33
C SER A 258 -7.10 -26.16 -4.65
N ALA A 259 -6.66 -27.41 -4.57
CA ALA A 259 -7.25 -28.55 -3.88
C ALA A 259 -6.19 -29.41 -3.14
N ASP A 260 -4.92 -29.41 -3.58
CA ASP A 260 -3.83 -30.22 -3.00
C ASP A 260 -3.07 -29.42 -1.94
N SER A 261 -3.68 -29.28 -0.76
CA SER A 261 -3.34 -28.27 0.27
C SER A 261 -2.04 -28.50 1.07
N GLN A 262 -0.91 -28.86 0.42
CA GLN A 262 0.36 -29.19 1.10
C GLN A 262 1.65 -28.65 0.43
N LEU A 263 1.58 -27.81 -0.61
CA LEU A 263 2.76 -27.44 -1.42
C LEU A 263 3.33 -26.02 -1.17
N VAL A 264 3.75 -25.78 0.07
CA VAL A 264 4.80 -24.81 0.44
C VAL A 264 4.55 -23.35 0.01
N ASP A 265 3.53 -22.71 0.58
CA ASP A 265 3.36 -21.25 0.58
C ASP A 265 4.02 -20.62 1.84
N ILE A 266 5.34 -20.75 1.98
CA ILE A 266 6.05 -20.35 3.22
C ILE A 266 6.74 -18.99 3.05
N ILE A 267 6.28 -17.98 3.81
CA ILE A 267 7.02 -16.73 4.05
C ILE A 267 8.18 -17.03 5.00
N VAL A 268 9.41 -17.00 4.49
CA VAL A 268 10.62 -17.40 5.23
C VAL A 268 11.40 -16.22 5.79
N VAL A 269 11.40 -15.08 5.09
CA VAL A 269 12.13 -13.86 5.46
C VAL A 269 11.22 -12.65 5.28
N THR A 270 11.21 -11.78 6.30
CA THR A 270 10.64 -10.44 6.20
C THR A 270 11.74 -9.41 6.48
N ARG A 271 11.97 -8.52 5.53
CA ARG A 271 12.83 -7.34 5.68
C ARG A 271 11.95 -6.09 5.87
N HIS A 272 12.41 -5.17 6.71
CA HIS A 272 11.84 -3.83 6.85
C HIS A 272 12.97 -2.81 6.74
N VAL A 273 12.80 -1.78 5.90
CA VAL A 273 13.76 -0.68 5.73
C VAL A 273 13.00 0.64 5.49
N HIS A 274 13.57 1.76 5.91
CA HIS A 274 12.91 3.07 5.90
C HIS A 274 13.50 4.02 4.84
N LYS A 275 12.71 5.04 4.46
CA LYS A 275 13.14 6.16 3.58
C LYS A 275 13.69 5.70 2.22
N VAL A 276 12.95 4.79 1.59
CA VAL A 276 13.28 4.15 0.31
C VAL A 276 12.71 5.01 -0.83
N ALA A 277 11.81 4.46 -1.65
CA ALA A 277 11.08 5.21 -2.66
C ALA A 277 10.18 6.27 -2.00
N PHE A 278 10.26 7.53 -2.47
CA PHE A 278 9.36 8.62 -2.04
C PHE A 278 9.27 8.83 -0.51
N GLU A 279 10.37 8.60 0.21
CA GLU A 279 10.48 8.62 1.68
C GLU A 279 9.63 7.56 2.43
N GLN A 280 8.90 6.70 1.71
CA GLN A 280 8.16 5.57 2.29
C GLN A 280 9.10 4.50 2.86
N SER A 281 8.56 3.63 3.69
CA SER A 281 9.25 2.40 4.12
C SER A 281 8.95 1.26 3.14
N ASP A 282 9.77 0.22 3.16
CA ASP A 282 9.59 -0.99 2.34
C ASP A 282 9.53 -2.23 3.24
N LEU A 283 8.53 -3.08 2.99
CA LEU A 283 8.40 -4.40 3.56
C LEU A 283 8.60 -5.43 2.46
N PHE A 284 9.70 -6.19 2.52
CA PHE A 284 10.04 -7.17 1.51
C PHE A 284 9.94 -8.58 2.08
N PHE A 285 9.14 -9.43 1.44
CA PHE A 285 8.88 -10.81 1.85
C PHE A 285 9.51 -11.81 0.87
N VAL A 286 10.29 -12.77 1.36
CA VAL A 286 10.72 -13.92 0.55
C VAL A 286 9.79 -15.10 0.79
N CYS A 287 9.20 -15.62 -0.29
CA CYS A 287 8.39 -16.83 -0.29
C CYS A 287 9.23 -17.99 -0.82
N MET A 288 9.32 -19.09 -0.07
CA MET A 288 9.74 -20.38 -0.61
C MET A 288 8.63 -20.90 -1.53
N LEU A 289 8.97 -21.40 -2.72
CA LEU A 289 8.01 -21.88 -3.72
C LEU A 289 8.50 -23.18 -4.37
N LYS A 290 7.60 -24.15 -4.61
CA LYS A 290 7.98 -25.44 -5.23
C LYS A 290 7.84 -25.43 -6.77
N PRO A 291 8.87 -25.85 -7.53
CA PRO A 291 8.77 -26.05 -8.97
C PRO A 291 7.93 -27.28 -9.36
N LEU A 292 7.22 -27.19 -10.49
CA LEU A 292 6.43 -28.27 -11.13
C LEU A 292 6.71 -28.48 -12.64
N SER A 293 7.47 -27.60 -13.27
CA SER A 293 8.09 -27.74 -14.59
C SER A 293 9.59 -27.39 -14.50
N PHE A 294 10.34 -27.47 -15.59
CA PHE A 294 11.70 -26.91 -15.68
C PHE A 294 11.90 -26.01 -16.91
N GLU A 295 10.85 -25.85 -17.73
CA GLU A 295 10.82 -24.94 -18.88
C GLU A 295 10.81 -23.47 -18.44
N ILE A 296 11.66 -22.65 -19.06
CA ILE A 296 11.79 -21.21 -18.80
C ILE A 296 11.43 -20.45 -20.09
N THR A 297 10.68 -19.35 -19.98
CA THR A 297 10.32 -18.45 -21.09
C THR A 297 10.27 -17.01 -20.57
N ILE A 298 11.36 -16.27 -20.72
CA ILE A 298 11.52 -14.92 -20.13
C ILE A 298 10.58 -13.87 -20.75
N ASP A 299 10.15 -12.86 -19.97
CA ASP A 299 9.65 -11.62 -20.58
C ASP A 299 10.83 -10.79 -21.10
N GLU A 300 11.05 -10.84 -22.42
CA GLU A 300 12.07 -10.08 -23.12
C GLU A 300 11.96 -8.55 -23.00
N LYS A 301 10.92 -7.99 -22.38
CA LYS A 301 10.87 -6.56 -22.06
C LYS A 301 11.81 -6.20 -20.90
N GLU A 302 11.88 -7.06 -19.89
CA GLU A 302 12.46 -6.75 -18.57
C GLU A 302 13.65 -7.64 -18.24
N ILE A 303 13.57 -8.93 -18.60
CA ILE A 303 14.56 -9.95 -18.24
C ILE A 303 15.54 -10.19 -19.39
N GLN A 304 16.84 -10.06 -19.11
CA GLN A 304 17.93 -10.35 -20.04
C GLN A 304 18.10 -11.85 -20.24
N ALA A 305 18.03 -12.61 -19.14
CA ALA A 305 18.11 -14.05 -19.11
C ALA A 305 17.55 -14.58 -17.77
N ALA A 306 17.11 -15.83 -17.78
CA ALA A 306 16.83 -16.61 -16.58
C ALA A 306 17.39 -18.02 -16.76
N LYS A 307 17.92 -18.61 -15.69
CA LYS A 307 18.39 -20.01 -15.68
C LYS A 307 18.24 -20.64 -14.29
N TRP A 308 18.34 -21.96 -14.26
CA TRP A 308 18.69 -22.68 -13.04
C TRP A 308 20.20 -22.52 -12.76
N ILE A 309 20.57 -22.29 -11.50
CA ILE A 309 21.97 -22.22 -11.04
C ILE A 309 22.13 -23.11 -9.80
N HIS A 310 23.14 -23.97 -9.78
CA HIS A 310 23.46 -24.74 -8.57
C HIS A 310 23.75 -23.80 -7.39
N LEU A 311 23.17 -24.07 -6.22
CA LEU A 311 23.16 -23.17 -5.06
C LEU A 311 24.54 -22.56 -4.72
N ASP A 312 25.60 -23.36 -4.84
CA ASP A 312 26.97 -22.93 -4.55
C ASP A 312 27.56 -21.99 -5.62
N GLU A 313 27.17 -22.11 -6.90
CA GLU A 313 27.51 -21.12 -7.96
C GLU A 313 26.75 -19.81 -7.71
N PHE A 314 25.49 -19.88 -7.30
CA PHE A 314 24.66 -18.71 -7.01
C PHE A 314 25.20 -17.90 -5.83
N LEU A 315 25.58 -18.57 -4.74
CA LEU A 315 26.20 -17.96 -3.56
C LEU A 315 27.65 -17.49 -3.79
N GLY A 316 28.37 -18.11 -4.75
CA GLY A 316 29.73 -17.75 -5.14
C GLY A 316 29.84 -16.48 -6.01
N GLN A 317 28.74 -15.76 -6.25
CA GLN A 317 28.80 -14.43 -6.85
C GLN A 317 29.21 -13.41 -5.76
N SER A 318 30.18 -12.54 -6.05
CA SER A 318 30.71 -11.59 -5.05
C SER A 318 29.64 -10.72 -4.38
N PHE A 319 28.54 -10.41 -5.05
CA PHE A 319 27.37 -9.74 -4.48
C PHE A 319 26.83 -10.42 -3.20
N TYR A 320 26.76 -11.76 -3.16
CA TYR A 320 26.31 -12.54 -2.00
C TYR A 320 27.44 -12.86 -1.01
N GLU A 321 28.70 -12.59 -1.38
CA GLU A 321 29.83 -12.59 -0.43
C GLU A 321 29.91 -11.26 0.33
N GLU A 322 29.67 -10.15 -0.37
CA GLU A 322 29.73 -8.77 0.14
C GLU A 322 28.46 -8.35 0.90
N ASP A 323 27.25 -8.57 0.37
CA ASP A 323 26.01 -8.18 1.08
C ASP A 323 25.56 -9.26 2.08
N HIS A 324 25.98 -9.08 3.33
CA HIS A 324 25.58 -9.90 4.47
C HIS A 324 24.06 -10.03 4.64
N MET A 325 23.25 -9.04 4.21
CA MET A 325 21.79 -9.14 4.34
C MET A 325 21.19 -10.08 3.30
N SER A 326 21.59 -9.94 2.03
CA SER A 326 21.26 -10.91 0.97
C SER A 326 21.68 -12.32 1.36
N LYS A 327 22.94 -12.49 1.79
CA LYS A 327 23.46 -13.78 2.25
C LYS A 327 22.59 -14.40 3.34
N ARG A 328 22.27 -13.62 4.38
CA ARG A 328 21.47 -14.11 5.50
C ARG A 328 20.02 -14.45 5.12
N ALA A 329 19.44 -13.76 4.14
CA ALA A 329 18.12 -14.11 3.61
C ALA A 329 18.16 -15.46 2.86
N ILE A 330 19.20 -15.69 2.04
CA ILE A 330 19.38 -16.96 1.33
C ILE A 330 19.70 -18.10 2.31
N ASP A 331 20.53 -17.89 3.34
CA ASP A 331 20.79 -18.88 4.41
C ASP A 331 19.48 -19.42 5.02
N ILE A 332 18.50 -18.54 5.26
CA ILE A 332 17.20 -18.90 5.85
C ILE A 332 16.34 -19.67 4.84
N CYS A 333 16.41 -19.33 3.55
CA CYS A 333 15.76 -20.10 2.49
C CYS A 333 16.33 -21.53 2.40
N ILE A 334 17.66 -21.67 2.45
CA ILE A 334 18.35 -22.97 2.46
C ILE A 334 17.96 -23.77 3.70
N ALA A 335 18.01 -23.16 4.89
CA ALA A 335 17.59 -23.82 6.13
C ALA A 335 16.11 -24.26 6.08
N THR A 336 15.24 -23.54 5.37
CA THR A 336 13.85 -23.97 5.16
C THR A 336 13.75 -25.18 4.24
N TYR A 337 14.47 -25.16 3.10
CA TYR A 337 14.53 -26.29 2.17
C TYR A 337 15.10 -27.57 2.83
N GLU A 338 16.08 -27.41 3.71
CA GLU A 338 16.71 -28.49 4.47
C GLU A 338 15.91 -28.88 5.74
N ASN A 339 14.71 -28.33 5.93
CA ASN A 339 13.80 -28.57 7.07
C ASN A 339 14.39 -28.23 8.46
N LEU A 340 15.40 -27.35 8.49
CA LEU A 340 16.06 -26.81 9.69
C LEU A 340 15.42 -25.49 10.17
N TYR A 341 14.55 -24.89 9.37
CA TYR A 341 13.77 -23.69 9.70
C TYR A 341 12.32 -23.84 9.22
N SER A 342 11.40 -23.21 9.94
CA SER A 342 9.97 -23.16 9.59
C SER A 342 9.51 -21.70 9.58
N GLY A 343 9.17 -21.19 8.40
CA GLY A 343 8.55 -19.87 8.24
C GLY A 343 7.05 -19.89 8.51
N PHE A 344 6.33 -18.92 7.97
CA PHE A 344 4.88 -18.79 8.13
C PHE A 344 4.13 -19.22 6.87
N THR A 345 3.19 -20.15 7.03
CA THR A 345 2.25 -20.60 5.99
C THR A 345 0.98 -19.75 6.01
N GLY A 346 0.41 -19.46 4.84
CA GLY A 346 -0.88 -18.75 4.73
C GLY A 346 -2.09 -19.67 4.94
N HIS A 347 -2.80 -19.53 6.06
CA HIS A 347 -4.01 -20.30 6.34
C HIS A 347 -5.27 -19.42 6.17
N GLN A 348 -6.24 -19.88 5.39
CA GLN A 348 -7.47 -19.11 5.15
C GLN A 348 -8.48 -19.29 6.29
N LEU A 349 -8.85 -18.20 6.97
CA LEU A 349 -9.71 -18.18 8.16
C LEU A 349 -10.73 -17.04 8.10
N THR A 350 -11.88 -17.20 8.75
CA THR A 350 -12.90 -16.14 8.87
C THR A 350 -12.78 -15.41 10.20
N SER A 351 -12.60 -14.09 10.16
CA SER A 351 -12.56 -13.26 11.36
C SER A 351 -13.96 -12.99 11.92
N LYS A 352 -14.12 -13.02 13.26
CA LYS A 352 -15.36 -12.59 13.92
C LYS A 352 -15.53 -11.07 14.00
N PHE A 353 -14.47 -10.29 13.73
CA PHE A 353 -14.52 -8.82 13.85
C PHE A 353 -15.21 -8.16 12.66
N ASP A 354 -15.05 -8.70 11.45
CA ASP A 354 -15.65 -8.16 10.22
C ASP A 354 -16.39 -9.20 9.37
N GLY A 355 -16.40 -10.46 9.78
CA GLY A 355 -17.05 -11.57 9.08
C GLY A 355 -16.35 -12.00 7.79
N LYS A 356 -15.17 -11.45 7.45
CA LYS A 356 -14.51 -11.71 6.18
C LYS A 356 -13.59 -12.93 6.27
N LEU A 357 -13.48 -13.61 5.14
CA LEU A 357 -12.48 -14.62 4.85
C LEU A 357 -11.16 -13.92 4.55
N SER A 358 -10.06 -14.35 5.17
CA SER A 358 -8.74 -13.70 5.09
C SER A 358 -7.62 -14.71 5.30
N TYR A 359 -6.40 -14.41 4.85
CA TYR A 359 -5.23 -15.23 5.15
C TYR A 359 -4.57 -14.79 6.46
N LEU A 360 -4.39 -15.74 7.38
CA LEU A 360 -3.57 -15.60 8.57
C LEU A 360 -2.27 -16.37 8.35
N TYR A 361 -1.14 -15.65 8.38
CA TYR A 361 0.18 -16.24 8.18
C TYR A 361 0.75 -16.67 9.53
N TYR A 362 0.89 -17.98 9.76
CA TYR A 362 1.46 -18.54 10.99
C TYR A 362 2.22 -19.85 10.73
N ASN A 363 3.00 -20.32 11.71
CA ASN A 363 3.63 -21.64 11.68
C ASN A 363 2.81 -22.58 12.56
N ASP A 364 2.54 -23.80 12.11
CA ASP A 364 1.70 -24.75 12.82
C ASP A 364 2.22 -24.95 14.26
N LEU A 365 1.31 -24.77 15.22
CA LEU A 365 1.61 -24.95 16.63
C LEU A 365 1.94 -26.42 16.88
N GLN A 366 3.23 -26.73 17.05
CA GLN A 366 3.66 -27.99 17.64
C GLN A 366 2.91 -28.16 18.97
N LYS A 367 2.24 -29.31 19.13
CA LYS A 367 1.44 -29.60 20.32
C LYS A 367 2.39 -29.88 21.48
N PHE A 368 2.57 -28.86 22.33
CA PHE A 368 3.16 -28.97 23.66
C PHE A 368 2.29 -29.79 24.62
#